data_AF-A0A800ET14-F1
#
_entry.id   AF-A0A800ET14-F1
#
_cell.length_a   1.000
_cell.length_b   1.000
_cell.length_c   1.000
_cell.angle_alpha   90.00
_cell.angle_beta   90.00
_cell.angle_gamma   90.00
#
_symmetry.space_group_name_H-M   'P 1'
#
loop_
_entity.id
_entity.type
_entity.pdbx_description
1 polymer ?
#
loop_
_entity_poly.entity_id
_entity_poly.type
_entity_poly.pdbx_seq_one_letter_code
_entity_poly.pdbx_strand_id
1 'polypeptide(L)'
;MKTVLTLSFALVLSVPLVAQQRPAPDPRDMGGGRCEANVYNCADTPNPLPEATTVWVEEMTWMDVRDALAGGMTTVLIPTGGMEPNGPWLATGKHNYVLHANCEAIARELGDALCAPIIPFVPEGDIEPPSGHMRSPGTISARQETFEALLTDVAHSFKMHGFEKIVFFGDSGGNQGGQRAVANRLTERWGGSPVVAHVQEYYDYASATRYMQEEHGLVSGESDNLHDDPVISLNMFIDDPSSIRWAERVEAGLATINGVSMADRVNNLELARALVAFRATHTVNAINAAMENG
;
A
#
# COMPACT_ATOMS: atom_id res chain seq x y z
N MET A 1 2.09 93.31 -4.66
CA MET A 1 2.24 92.05 -3.91
C MET A 1 2.97 91.06 -4.79
N LYS A 2 4.22 90.67 -4.44
CA LYS A 2 5.02 89.67 -5.15
C LYS A 2 4.95 88.37 -4.35
N THR A 3 4.42 87.31 -4.95
CA THR A 3 4.30 85.99 -4.32
C THR A 3 5.53 85.17 -4.72
N VAL A 4 6.36 84.82 -3.73
CA VAL A 4 7.51 83.93 -3.91
C VAL A 4 7.02 82.50 -3.65
N LEU A 5 7.22 81.61 -4.62
CA LEU A 5 6.88 80.18 -4.51
C LEU A 5 8.16 79.40 -4.19
N THR A 6 8.25 78.85 -2.98
CA THR A 6 9.36 77.99 -2.55
C THR A 6 9.02 76.54 -2.84
N LEU A 7 9.72 75.91 -3.78
CA LEU A 7 9.66 74.45 -4.00
C LEU A 7 10.64 73.75 -3.05
N SER A 8 10.11 72.91 -2.16
CA SER A 8 10.91 71.99 -1.34
C SER A 8 11.06 70.66 -2.07
N PHE A 9 12.28 70.30 -2.47
CA PHE A 9 12.62 68.98 -2.99
C PHE A 9 12.87 68.01 -1.84
N ALA A 10 12.00 67.03 -1.65
CA ALA A 10 12.21 65.92 -0.72
C ALA A 10 13.11 64.87 -1.39
N LEU A 11 14.34 64.72 -0.91
CA LEU A 11 15.28 63.70 -1.37
C LEU A 11 14.91 62.36 -0.71
N VAL A 12 14.27 61.47 -1.45
CA VAL A 12 13.98 60.10 -1.00
C VAL A 12 15.24 59.26 -1.18
N LEU A 13 15.94 59.00 -0.07
CA LEU A 13 17.05 58.04 -0.04
C LEU A 13 16.50 56.62 -0.09
N SER A 14 16.55 56.00 -1.27
CA SER A 14 16.28 54.57 -1.45
C SER A 14 17.45 53.75 -0.91
N VAL A 15 17.30 53.18 0.28
CA VAL A 15 18.23 52.17 0.79
C VAL A 15 18.00 50.89 -0.02
N PRO A 16 19.03 50.30 -0.65
CA PRO A 16 18.83 49.05 -1.37
C PRO A 16 18.48 47.96 -0.35
N LEU A 17 17.34 47.30 -0.54
CA LEU A 17 17.07 46.03 0.13
C LEU A 17 18.16 45.06 -0.35
N VAL A 18 19.18 44.83 0.48
CA VAL A 18 20.04 43.67 0.32
C VAL A 18 19.14 42.49 0.61
N ALA A 19 18.64 41.83 -0.43
CA ALA A 19 17.97 40.55 -0.31
C ALA A 19 18.96 39.64 0.42
N GLN A 20 18.68 39.34 1.69
CA GLN A 20 19.46 38.41 2.48
C GLN A 20 19.43 37.08 1.70
N GLN A 21 20.55 36.74 1.04
CA GLN A 21 20.67 35.48 0.33
C GLN A 21 20.39 34.39 1.36
N ARG A 22 19.29 33.66 1.16
CA ARG A 22 19.00 32.49 1.98
C ARG A 22 20.21 31.57 1.87
N PRO A 23 20.76 31.08 3.01
CA PRO A 23 21.82 30.09 2.98
C PRO A 23 21.42 28.94 2.06
N ALA A 24 22.38 28.38 1.33
CA ALA A 24 22.14 27.16 0.58
C ALA A 24 21.66 26.08 1.56
N PRO A 25 20.65 25.26 1.19
CA PRO A 25 20.20 24.15 2.03
C PRO A 25 21.38 23.24 2.39
N ASP A 26 21.47 22.79 3.65
CA ASP A 26 22.46 21.77 4.03
C ASP A 26 22.02 20.47 3.33
N PRO A 27 22.90 19.77 2.58
CA PRO A 27 22.52 18.53 1.92
C PRO A 27 22.08 17.41 2.87
N ARG A 28 22.33 17.56 4.19
CA ARG A 28 21.86 16.66 5.23
C ARG A 28 20.47 17.02 5.76
N ASP A 29 19.89 18.15 5.38
CA ASP A 29 18.56 18.57 5.83
C ASP A 29 17.49 17.54 5.40
N MET A 30 16.80 16.96 6.38
CA MET A 30 15.76 15.94 6.28
C MET A 30 14.57 16.28 7.20
N GLY A 31 13.49 15.50 7.14
CA GLY A 31 12.43 15.51 8.16
C GLY A 31 11.56 16.78 8.21
N GLY A 32 11.60 17.62 7.18
CA GLY A 32 10.79 18.86 7.08
C GLY A 32 11.39 20.07 7.81
N GLY A 33 12.61 19.96 8.36
CA GLY A 33 13.33 21.04 9.04
C GLY A 33 14.78 21.18 8.58
N ARG A 34 15.56 21.99 9.30
CA ARG A 34 16.99 22.20 9.03
C ARG A 34 17.86 21.64 10.16
N CYS A 35 19.00 21.08 9.78
CA CYS A 35 20.07 20.60 10.64
C CYS A 35 20.51 21.61 11.68
N GLU A 36 20.76 22.84 11.23
CA GLU A 36 21.20 23.95 12.09
C GLU A 36 20.20 24.29 13.20
N ALA A 37 18.91 24.01 12.96
CA ALA A 37 17.84 24.32 13.89
C ALA A 37 17.57 23.16 14.87
N ASN A 38 17.74 21.91 14.41
CA ASN A 38 17.59 20.71 15.24
C ASN A 38 18.38 19.56 14.60
N VAL A 39 19.24 18.92 15.40
CA VAL A 39 20.08 17.80 14.98
C VAL A 39 19.24 16.63 14.43
N TYR A 40 18.01 16.42 14.92
CA TYR A 40 17.12 15.39 14.40
C TYR A 40 16.54 15.68 13.01
N ASN A 41 16.88 16.80 12.38
CA ASN A 41 16.65 17.02 10.96
C ASN A 41 17.85 16.59 10.10
N CYS A 42 18.95 16.08 10.68
CA CYS A 42 20.13 15.73 9.93
C CYS A 42 20.17 14.25 9.53
N ALA A 43 20.43 14.00 8.25
CA ALA A 43 20.55 12.66 7.65
C ALA A 43 21.54 11.74 8.39
N ASP A 44 22.61 12.28 8.98
CA ASP A 44 23.67 11.56 9.70
C ASP A 44 23.39 11.40 11.21
N THR A 45 22.29 11.94 11.73
CA THR A 45 21.97 11.83 13.15
C THR A 45 21.48 10.44 13.50
N PRO A 46 22.08 9.75 14.50
CA PRO A 46 21.59 8.46 14.97
C PRO A 46 20.14 8.55 15.42
N ASN A 47 19.34 7.55 15.07
CA ASN A 47 17.96 7.48 15.52
C ASN A 47 17.92 7.36 17.06
N PRO A 48 17.20 8.25 17.76
CA PRO A 48 17.14 8.23 19.22
C PRO A 48 16.16 7.18 19.77
N LEU A 49 15.40 6.50 18.91
CA LEU A 49 14.39 5.52 19.28
C LEU A 49 14.89 4.08 19.06
N PRO A 50 14.28 3.08 19.73
CA PRO A 50 14.48 1.68 19.38
C PRO A 50 14.10 1.40 17.92
N GLU A 51 14.65 0.32 17.36
CA GLU A 51 14.29 -0.16 16.03
C GLU A 51 12.78 -0.37 15.89
N ALA A 52 12.20 0.12 14.80
CA ALA A 52 10.79 -0.04 14.50
C ALA A 52 10.45 -1.53 14.29
N THR A 53 9.33 -1.98 14.88
CA THR A 53 8.88 -3.38 14.79
C THR A 53 7.91 -3.62 13.64
N THR A 54 7.35 -2.55 13.08
CA THR A 54 6.45 -2.59 11.92
C THR A 54 7.24 -2.76 10.63
N VAL A 55 6.59 -3.31 9.61
CA VAL A 55 7.10 -3.36 8.23
C VAL A 55 6.41 -2.35 7.32
N TRP A 56 5.44 -1.59 7.84
CA TRP A 56 4.68 -0.59 7.08
C TRP A 56 5.40 0.75 7.06
N VAL A 57 5.76 1.23 5.87
CA VAL A 57 6.49 2.49 5.71
C VAL A 57 5.69 3.69 6.25
N GLU A 58 4.35 3.71 6.13
CA GLU A 58 3.54 4.80 6.71
C GLU A 58 3.52 4.86 8.24
N GLU A 59 3.93 3.78 8.91
CA GLU A 59 3.99 3.69 10.37
C GLU A 59 5.39 3.98 10.92
N MET A 60 6.37 4.16 10.03
CA MET A 60 7.77 4.41 10.34
C MET A 60 8.08 5.91 10.29
N THR A 61 9.00 6.37 11.14
CA THR A 61 9.63 7.69 10.94
C THR A 61 10.61 7.63 9.78
N TRP A 62 10.98 8.80 9.22
CA TRP A 62 11.99 8.84 8.15
C TRP A 62 13.34 8.25 8.59
N MET A 63 13.68 8.36 9.89
CA MET A 63 14.90 7.76 10.46
C MET A 63 14.79 6.24 10.51
N ASP A 64 13.62 5.69 10.85
CA ASP A 64 13.40 4.25 10.84
C ASP A 64 13.56 3.70 9.41
N VAL A 65 12.99 4.37 8.40
CA VAL A 65 13.13 3.96 6.99
C VAL A 65 14.60 4.03 6.54
N ARG A 66 15.32 5.12 6.88
CA ARG A 66 16.75 5.27 6.60
C ARG A 66 17.56 4.12 7.22
N ASP A 67 17.32 3.84 8.49
CA ASP A 67 18.09 2.84 9.23
C ASP A 67 17.74 1.42 8.77
N ALA A 68 16.48 1.14 8.43
CA ALA A 68 16.06 -0.13 7.85
C ALA A 68 16.73 -0.38 6.50
N LEU A 69 16.78 0.61 5.61
CA LEU A 69 17.50 0.53 4.34
C LEU A 69 18.99 0.26 4.56
N ALA A 70 19.63 0.98 5.49
CA ALA A 70 21.03 0.76 5.85
C ALA A 70 21.28 -0.62 6.49
N GLY A 71 20.25 -1.17 7.15
CA GLY A 71 20.22 -2.50 7.75
C GLY A 71 19.94 -3.64 6.77
N GLY A 72 19.63 -3.34 5.51
CA GLY A 72 19.42 -4.33 4.45
C GLY A 72 17.97 -4.56 4.02
N MET A 73 17.01 -3.76 4.50
CA MET A 73 15.61 -3.80 4.02
C MET A 73 15.50 -3.13 2.63
N THR A 74 16.05 -3.77 1.60
CA THR A 74 16.18 -3.19 0.25
C THR A 74 15.03 -3.54 -0.70
N THR A 75 14.07 -4.36 -0.26
CA THR A 75 12.85 -4.69 -1.00
C THR A 75 11.67 -3.82 -0.54
N VAL A 76 10.91 -3.26 -1.48
CA VAL A 76 9.59 -2.66 -1.19
C VAL A 76 8.49 -3.42 -1.89
N LEU A 77 7.45 -3.77 -1.13
CA LEU A 77 6.22 -4.37 -1.59
C LEU A 77 5.16 -3.27 -1.76
N ILE A 78 4.58 -3.15 -2.95
CA ILE A 78 3.55 -2.16 -3.29
C ILE A 78 2.21 -2.91 -3.51
N PRO A 79 1.41 -3.09 -2.45
CA PRO A 79 0.09 -3.70 -2.54
C PRO A 79 -0.94 -2.77 -3.19
N THR A 80 -1.75 -3.31 -4.09
CA THR A 80 -2.92 -2.60 -4.67
C THR A 80 -4.21 -3.31 -4.29
N GLY A 81 -5.09 -2.59 -3.59
CA GLY A 81 -6.35 -3.10 -3.09
C GLY A 81 -7.51 -2.75 -4.01
N GLY A 82 -8.55 -2.12 -3.47
CA GLY A 82 -9.74 -1.72 -4.21
C GLY A 82 -10.92 -1.39 -3.30
N MET A 83 -11.98 -0.86 -3.90
CA MET A 83 -13.24 -0.54 -3.21
C MET A 83 -14.41 -0.93 -4.12
N GLU A 84 -15.10 -2.02 -3.78
CA GLU A 84 -16.07 -2.68 -4.66
C GLU A 84 -17.23 -3.34 -3.86
N PRO A 85 -18.35 -3.74 -4.50
CA PRO A 85 -19.42 -4.46 -3.82
C PRO A 85 -19.03 -5.93 -3.55
N ASN A 86 -19.25 -6.37 -2.30
CA ASN A 86 -18.85 -7.71 -1.81
C ASN A 86 -20.01 -8.45 -1.13
N GLY A 87 -21.22 -8.22 -1.63
CA GLY A 87 -22.45 -8.60 -0.93
C GLY A 87 -22.77 -7.68 0.25
N PRO A 88 -23.71 -8.08 1.13
CA PRO A 88 -24.25 -7.20 2.16
C PRO A 88 -23.47 -7.21 3.49
N TRP A 89 -22.46 -8.06 3.59
CA TRP A 89 -21.74 -8.35 4.83
C TRP A 89 -20.36 -7.71 4.90
N LEU A 90 -19.64 -7.70 3.79
CA LEU A 90 -18.25 -7.28 3.73
C LEU A 90 -18.15 -5.77 3.55
N ALA A 91 -17.15 -5.18 4.18
CA ALA A 91 -16.73 -3.81 3.89
C ALA A 91 -16.41 -3.66 2.40
N THR A 92 -16.71 -2.49 1.82
CA THR A 92 -16.38 -2.21 0.41
C THR A 92 -14.87 -2.27 0.16
N GLY A 93 -14.05 -1.99 1.18
CA GLY A 93 -12.60 -2.09 1.14
C GLY A 93 -12.03 -3.50 1.39
N LYS A 94 -12.79 -4.58 1.16
CA LYS A 94 -12.38 -6.01 1.33
C LYS A 94 -10.89 -6.25 1.05
N HIS A 95 -10.44 -5.85 -0.13
CA HIS A 95 -9.05 -6.04 -0.59
C HIS A 95 -8.00 -5.39 0.30
N ASN A 96 -8.31 -4.24 0.91
CA ASN A 96 -7.37 -3.52 1.76
C ASN A 96 -7.15 -4.25 3.08
N TYR A 97 -8.20 -4.82 3.69
CA TYR A 97 -8.09 -5.67 4.89
C TYR A 97 -7.27 -6.94 4.60
N VAL A 98 -7.54 -7.56 3.45
CA VAL A 98 -6.79 -8.76 3.00
C VAL A 98 -5.31 -8.44 2.81
N LEU A 99 -4.99 -7.32 2.15
CA LEU A 99 -3.61 -6.91 1.88
C LEU A 99 -2.88 -6.43 3.13
N HIS A 100 -3.58 -5.87 4.13
CA HIS A 100 -2.95 -5.48 5.38
C HIS A 100 -2.37 -6.70 6.13
N ALA A 101 -3.17 -7.76 6.32
CA ALA A 101 -2.65 -8.99 6.92
C ALA A 101 -1.58 -9.67 6.05
N ASN A 102 -1.81 -9.76 4.74
CA ASN A 102 -0.94 -10.54 3.86
C ASN A 102 0.39 -9.83 3.54
N CYS A 103 0.41 -8.52 3.32
CA CYS A 103 1.66 -7.80 3.04
C CYS A 103 2.62 -7.91 4.23
N GLU A 104 2.10 -7.75 5.45
CA GLU A 104 2.92 -7.90 6.65
C GLU A 104 3.55 -9.30 6.74
N ALA A 105 2.75 -10.35 6.54
CA ALA A 105 3.26 -11.72 6.56
C ALA A 105 4.31 -11.98 5.48
N ILE A 106 4.08 -11.50 4.24
CA ILE A 106 5.02 -11.62 3.13
C ILE A 106 6.33 -10.89 3.43
N ALA A 107 6.27 -9.64 3.90
CA ALA A 107 7.45 -8.82 4.19
C ALA A 107 8.31 -9.46 5.28
N ARG A 108 7.68 -9.96 6.35
CA ARG A 108 8.37 -10.66 7.44
C ARG A 108 8.98 -11.97 7.00
N GLU A 109 8.33 -12.72 6.11
CA GLU A 109 8.87 -13.98 5.60
C GLU A 109 10.03 -13.78 4.62
N LEU A 110 10.03 -12.70 3.82
CA LEU A 110 11.18 -12.30 3.00
C LEU A 110 12.38 -11.89 3.86
N GLY A 111 12.13 -11.15 4.94
CA GLY A 111 13.17 -10.71 5.88
C GLY A 111 14.02 -9.53 5.41
N ASP A 112 13.86 -9.06 4.18
CA ASP A 112 14.54 -7.89 3.59
C ASP A 112 13.57 -6.85 2.99
N ALA A 113 12.30 -6.89 3.42
CA ALA A 113 11.21 -6.18 2.75
C ALA A 113 10.39 -5.28 3.68
N LEU A 114 9.92 -4.15 3.14
CA LEU A 114 8.94 -3.26 3.73
C LEU A 114 7.68 -3.16 2.85
N CYS A 115 6.53 -2.94 3.48
CA CYS A 115 5.27 -2.66 2.81
C CYS A 115 5.09 -1.16 2.61
N ALA A 116 4.91 -0.74 1.36
CA ALA A 116 4.38 0.57 1.04
C ALA A 116 2.90 0.68 1.44
N PRO A 117 2.35 1.89 1.56
CA PRO A 117 0.92 2.08 1.80
C PRO A 117 0.10 1.34 0.75
N ILE A 118 -0.97 0.67 1.20
CA ILE A 118 -1.92 0.05 0.30
C ILE A 118 -2.50 1.13 -0.61
N ILE A 119 -2.51 0.86 -1.92
CA ILE A 119 -3.14 1.74 -2.90
C ILE A 119 -4.58 1.29 -3.09
N PRO A 120 -5.59 2.01 -2.53
CA PRO A 120 -6.98 1.57 -2.59
C PRO A 120 -7.69 2.03 -3.87
N PHE A 121 -7.08 2.95 -4.63
CA PHE A 121 -7.68 3.57 -5.81
C PHE A 121 -7.20 2.85 -7.08
N VAL A 122 -8.02 1.92 -7.55
CA VAL A 122 -7.71 1.03 -8.66
C VAL A 122 -8.83 1.05 -9.72
N PRO A 123 -8.62 0.48 -10.92
CA PRO A 123 -9.68 0.34 -11.90
C PRO A 123 -10.78 -0.65 -11.47
N GLU A 124 -11.97 -0.12 -11.18
CA GLU A 124 -13.16 -0.90 -10.73
C GLU A 124 -14.33 -0.82 -11.74
N GLY A 125 -14.04 -0.35 -12.95
CA GLY A 125 -15.01 -0.09 -14.03
C GLY A 125 -15.04 1.38 -14.46
N ASP A 126 -15.80 1.67 -15.51
CA ASP A 126 -15.91 3.03 -16.04
C ASP A 126 -16.68 3.93 -15.08
N ILE A 127 -16.22 5.17 -14.93
CA ILE A 127 -16.87 6.17 -14.09
C ILE A 127 -18.13 6.73 -14.77
N GLU A 128 -18.04 7.03 -16.07
CA GLU A 128 -19.15 7.61 -16.84
C GLU A 128 -19.19 7.06 -18.28
N PRO A 129 -20.30 6.39 -18.70
CA PRO A 129 -21.37 5.88 -17.84
C PRO A 129 -20.85 4.75 -16.92
N PRO A 130 -21.43 4.55 -15.72
CA PRO A 130 -20.96 3.51 -14.80
C PRO A 130 -20.98 2.09 -15.39
N SER A 131 -19.84 1.40 -15.32
CA SER A 131 -19.70 -0.01 -15.73
C SER A 131 -19.03 -0.86 -14.64
N GLY A 132 -19.08 -2.20 -14.76
CA GLY A 132 -18.48 -3.09 -13.75
C GLY A 132 -18.99 -2.83 -12.32
N HIS A 133 -18.05 -2.78 -11.37
CA HIS A 133 -18.35 -2.50 -9.95
C HIS A 133 -18.78 -1.05 -9.70
N MET A 134 -18.46 -0.09 -10.60
CA MET A 134 -18.93 1.31 -10.50
C MET A 134 -20.45 1.46 -10.60
N ARG A 135 -21.18 0.42 -11.02
CA ARG A 135 -22.65 0.40 -10.94
C ARG A 135 -23.19 0.36 -9.51
N SER A 136 -22.35 -0.02 -8.54
CA SER A 136 -22.73 -0.13 -7.13
C SER A 136 -22.30 1.10 -6.33
N PRO A 137 -23.17 1.62 -5.43
CA PRO A 137 -22.80 2.71 -4.53
C PRO A 137 -21.61 2.34 -3.64
N GLY A 138 -20.68 3.29 -3.45
CA GLY A 138 -19.51 3.13 -2.59
C GLY A 138 -18.25 2.62 -3.32
N THR A 139 -18.38 2.10 -4.54
CA THR A 139 -17.24 1.80 -5.40
C THR A 139 -16.51 3.09 -5.78
N ILE A 140 -15.18 3.08 -5.73
CA ILE A 140 -14.33 4.17 -6.22
C ILE A 140 -13.41 3.58 -7.29
N SER A 141 -13.54 4.07 -8.53
CA SER A 141 -12.70 3.65 -9.65
C SER A 141 -11.70 4.74 -10.03
N ALA A 142 -10.43 4.34 -10.19
CA ALA A 142 -9.42 5.11 -10.89
C ALA A 142 -9.40 4.71 -12.37
N ARG A 143 -9.26 5.69 -13.27
CA ARG A 143 -8.98 5.38 -14.68
C ARG A 143 -7.64 4.66 -14.79
N GLN A 144 -7.52 3.75 -15.76
CA GLN A 144 -6.31 2.95 -15.98
C GLN A 144 -5.04 3.82 -16.04
N GLU A 145 -5.08 4.92 -16.79
CA GLU A 145 -3.94 5.83 -16.92
C GLU A 145 -3.59 6.55 -15.62
N THR A 146 -4.58 6.80 -14.76
CA THR A 146 -4.35 7.44 -13.45
C THR A 146 -3.73 6.44 -12.48
N PHE A 147 -4.21 5.20 -12.48
CA PHE A 147 -3.64 4.11 -11.69
C PHE A 147 -2.18 3.83 -12.07
N GLU A 148 -1.87 3.70 -13.37
CA GLU A 148 -0.49 3.45 -13.82
C GLU A 148 0.44 4.63 -13.53
N ALA A 149 -0.04 5.88 -13.63
CA ALA A 149 0.73 7.06 -13.28
C ALA A 149 1.05 7.07 -11.77
N LEU A 150 0.07 6.76 -10.92
CA LEU A 150 0.27 6.65 -9.48
C LEU A 150 1.32 5.57 -9.14
N LEU A 151 1.19 4.36 -9.70
CA LEU A 151 2.16 3.29 -9.48
C LEU A 151 3.58 3.68 -9.92
N THR A 152 3.68 4.40 -11.05
CA THR A 152 4.94 4.90 -11.58
C THR A 152 5.61 5.86 -10.60
N ASP A 153 4.85 6.82 -10.06
CA ASP A 153 5.38 7.82 -9.13
C ASP A 153 5.74 7.21 -7.77
N VAL A 154 4.94 6.26 -7.26
CA VAL A 154 5.22 5.53 -6.02
C VAL A 154 6.51 4.72 -6.16
N ALA A 155 6.63 3.88 -7.19
CA ALA A 155 7.84 3.09 -7.41
C ALA A 155 9.07 3.97 -7.65
N HIS A 156 8.92 5.06 -8.40
CA HIS A 156 10.02 5.98 -8.63
C HIS A 156 10.49 6.65 -7.32
N SER A 157 9.57 6.99 -6.41
CA SER A 157 9.90 7.53 -5.09
C SER A 157 10.76 6.54 -4.29
N PHE A 158 10.38 5.27 -4.23
CA PHE A 158 11.17 4.23 -3.56
C PHE A 158 12.53 3.99 -4.22
N LYS A 159 12.59 3.99 -5.56
CA LYS A 159 13.88 3.97 -6.27
C LYS A 159 14.78 5.14 -5.84
N MET A 160 14.23 6.35 -5.71
CA MET A 160 15.02 7.52 -5.32
C MET A 160 15.50 7.46 -3.87
N HIS A 161 14.79 6.74 -3.00
CA HIS A 161 15.22 6.47 -1.63
C HIS A 161 16.27 5.35 -1.52
N GLY A 162 16.54 4.60 -2.60
CA GLY A 162 17.59 3.58 -2.65
C GLY A 162 17.09 2.13 -2.51
N PHE A 163 15.79 1.87 -2.62
CA PHE A 163 15.29 0.50 -2.70
C PHE A 163 15.78 -0.18 -3.99
N GLU A 164 16.18 -1.45 -3.87
CA GLU A 164 16.83 -2.24 -4.93
C GLU A 164 15.87 -3.20 -5.62
N LYS A 165 14.78 -3.58 -4.94
CA LYS A 165 13.72 -4.46 -5.47
C LYS A 165 12.37 -3.81 -5.20
N ILE A 166 11.56 -3.66 -6.25
CA ILE A 166 10.24 -3.05 -6.19
C ILE A 166 9.21 -4.06 -6.72
N VAL A 167 8.30 -4.50 -5.86
CA VAL A 167 7.35 -5.58 -6.16
C VAL A 167 5.93 -5.06 -6.13
N PHE A 168 5.22 -5.15 -7.25
CA PHE A 168 3.78 -4.94 -7.30
C PHE A 168 3.04 -6.26 -7.14
N PHE A 169 2.00 -6.27 -6.30
CA PHE A 169 1.03 -7.37 -6.19
C PHE A 169 -0.32 -6.80 -5.77
N GLY A 170 -1.43 -7.51 -6.00
CA GLY A 170 -2.75 -6.94 -5.76
C GLY A 170 -3.84 -7.99 -5.61
N ASP A 171 -4.88 -7.64 -4.86
CA ASP A 171 -5.98 -8.53 -4.49
C ASP A 171 -7.25 -8.32 -5.35
N SER A 172 -7.21 -7.46 -6.36
CA SER A 172 -8.28 -7.27 -7.35
C SER A 172 -7.83 -7.56 -8.78
N GLY A 173 -8.74 -8.10 -9.59
CA GLY A 173 -8.48 -8.51 -10.97
C GLY A 173 -8.17 -7.34 -11.90
N GLY A 174 -8.81 -6.18 -11.67
CA GLY A 174 -8.58 -4.95 -12.45
C GLY A 174 -7.14 -4.41 -12.33
N ASN A 175 -6.43 -4.79 -11.26
CA ASN A 175 -5.12 -4.25 -10.94
C ASN A 175 -4.01 -4.89 -11.79
N GLN A 176 -4.16 -6.18 -12.08
CA GLN A 176 -3.08 -7.05 -12.55
C GLN A 176 -2.45 -6.57 -13.86
N GLY A 177 -3.26 -6.08 -14.80
CA GLY A 177 -2.80 -5.57 -16.09
C GLY A 177 -1.94 -4.30 -15.95
N GLY A 178 -2.41 -3.34 -15.16
CA GLY A 178 -1.70 -2.07 -14.91
C GLY A 178 -0.39 -2.28 -14.16
N GLN A 179 -0.40 -3.14 -13.14
CA GLN A 179 0.81 -3.47 -12.39
C GLN A 179 1.90 -4.06 -13.29
N ARG A 180 1.54 -5.04 -14.14
CA ARG A 180 2.48 -5.64 -15.10
C ARG A 180 3.01 -4.63 -16.12
N ALA A 181 2.13 -3.78 -16.65
CA ALA A 181 2.51 -2.77 -17.63
C ALA A 181 3.52 -1.76 -17.04
N VAL A 182 3.29 -1.33 -15.79
CA VAL A 182 4.21 -0.42 -15.08
C VAL A 182 5.52 -1.12 -14.75
N ALA A 183 5.48 -2.35 -14.22
CA ALA A 183 6.69 -3.12 -13.92
C ALA A 183 7.59 -3.25 -15.15
N ASN A 184 7.04 -3.72 -16.28
CA ASN A 184 7.79 -3.87 -17.53
C ASN A 184 8.40 -2.54 -18.01
N ARG A 185 7.61 -1.46 -18.00
CA ARG A 185 8.05 -0.12 -18.42
C ARG A 185 9.18 0.41 -17.55
N LEU A 186 9.10 0.20 -16.24
CA LEU A 186 10.12 0.65 -15.30
C LEU A 186 11.40 -0.18 -15.39
N THR A 187 11.29 -1.50 -15.53
CA THR A 187 12.43 -2.39 -15.78
C THR A 187 13.19 -1.97 -17.03
N GLU A 188 12.48 -1.70 -18.14
CA GLU A 188 13.11 -1.19 -19.37
C GLU A 188 13.75 0.19 -19.14
N ARG A 189 13.01 1.12 -18.53
CA ARG A 189 13.48 2.50 -18.30
C ARG A 189 14.71 2.57 -17.41
N TRP A 190 14.82 1.69 -16.42
CA TRP A 190 15.89 1.68 -15.44
C TRP A 190 17.00 0.67 -15.74
N GLY A 191 16.92 -0.03 -16.88
CA GLY A 191 17.93 -1.00 -17.30
C GLY A 191 18.10 -2.14 -16.31
N GLY A 192 17.01 -2.57 -15.66
CA GLY A 192 17.01 -3.64 -14.66
C GLY A 192 17.54 -3.28 -13.27
N SER A 193 17.87 -2.00 -12.99
CA SER A 193 18.34 -1.57 -11.67
C SER A 193 17.64 -0.29 -11.18
N PRO A 194 16.75 -0.36 -10.18
CA PRO A 194 16.36 -1.54 -9.38
C PRO A 194 15.57 -2.58 -10.19
N VAL A 195 15.47 -3.80 -9.66
CA VAL A 195 14.59 -4.84 -10.21
C VAL A 195 13.14 -4.45 -9.93
N VAL A 196 12.28 -4.48 -10.96
CA VAL A 196 10.85 -4.19 -10.82
C VAL A 196 10.04 -5.38 -11.31
N ALA A 197 9.18 -5.91 -10.45
CA ALA A 197 8.39 -7.10 -10.73
C ALA A 197 6.91 -6.87 -10.45
N HIS A 198 6.05 -7.54 -11.23
CA HIS A 198 4.66 -7.80 -10.88
C HIS A 198 4.52 -9.27 -10.53
N VAL A 199 3.96 -9.57 -9.36
CA VAL A 199 3.71 -10.93 -8.88
C VAL A 199 2.22 -11.22 -8.97
N GLN A 200 1.85 -11.95 -10.03
CA GLN A 200 0.46 -12.32 -10.30
C GLN A 200 0.01 -13.47 -9.40
N GLU A 201 0.94 -14.32 -8.97
CA GLU A 201 0.73 -15.55 -8.21
C GLU A 201 0.03 -15.28 -6.87
N TYR A 202 0.22 -14.09 -6.28
CA TYR A 202 -0.55 -13.66 -5.12
C TYR A 202 -2.08 -13.74 -5.33
N TYR A 203 -2.53 -13.46 -6.56
CA TYR A 203 -3.94 -13.47 -6.95
C TYR A 203 -4.46 -14.87 -7.31
N ASP A 204 -3.66 -15.93 -7.14
CA ASP A 204 -4.11 -17.32 -7.30
C ASP A 204 -5.01 -17.76 -6.13
N TYR A 205 -6.24 -17.28 -6.18
CA TYR A 205 -7.27 -17.62 -5.20
C TYR A 205 -7.64 -19.11 -5.20
N ALA A 206 -7.45 -19.79 -6.33
CA ALA A 206 -7.77 -21.21 -6.46
C ALA A 206 -6.80 -22.06 -5.63
N SER A 207 -5.51 -21.70 -5.59
CA SER A 207 -4.54 -22.37 -4.73
C SER A 207 -4.82 -22.16 -3.25
N ALA A 208 -5.17 -20.94 -2.84
CA ALA A 208 -5.57 -20.66 -1.45
C ALA A 208 -6.82 -21.45 -1.04
N THR A 209 -7.83 -21.49 -1.90
CA THR A 209 -9.06 -22.26 -1.66
C THR A 209 -8.78 -23.76 -1.53
N ARG A 210 -7.98 -24.31 -2.46
CA ARG A 210 -7.59 -25.72 -2.42
C ARG A 210 -6.83 -26.06 -1.15
N TYR A 211 -5.87 -25.22 -0.74
CA TYR A 211 -5.14 -25.40 0.52
C TYR A 211 -6.09 -25.49 1.72
N MET A 212 -7.05 -24.55 1.83
CA MET A 212 -8.00 -24.55 2.94
C MET A 212 -8.93 -25.78 2.93
N GLN A 213 -9.29 -26.28 1.75
CA GLN A 213 -10.10 -27.48 1.61
C GLN A 213 -9.32 -28.75 1.99
N GLU A 214 -8.12 -28.93 1.44
CA GLU A 214 -7.32 -30.14 1.57
C GLU A 214 -6.68 -30.28 2.95
N GLU A 215 -6.14 -29.18 3.50
CA GLU A 215 -5.37 -29.22 4.75
C GLU A 215 -6.22 -28.91 5.99
N HIS A 216 -7.30 -28.14 5.84
CA HIS A 216 -8.12 -27.67 6.96
C HIS A 216 -9.59 -28.09 6.89
N GLY A 217 -9.99 -28.84 5.85
CA GLY A 217 -11.36 -29.33 5.71
C GLY A 217 -12.42 -28.25 5.50
N LEU A 218 -12.02 -27.04 5.06
CA LEU A 218 -12.92 -25.92 4.79
C LEU A 218 -13.67 -26.13 3.46
N VAL A 219 -14.60 -27.07 3.45
CA VAL A 219 -15.36 -27.45 2.25
C VAL A 219 -16.63 -26.60 2.15
N SER A 220 -16.70 -25.74 1.13
CA SER A 220 -17.90 -24.98 0.79
C SER A 220 -19.01 -25.89 0.24
N GLY A 221 -20.24 -25.61 0.64
CA GLY A 221 -21.46 -26.18 0.09
C GLY A 221 -21.98 -25.43 -1.14
N GLU A 222 -23.30 -25.36 -1.30
CA GLU A 222 -23.95 -24.60 -2.37
C GLU A 222 -23.60 -23.10 -2.25
N SER A 223 -23.33 -22.46 -3.38
CA SER A 223 -23.00 -21.03 -3.42
C SER A 223 -24.23 -20.18 -3.07
N ASP A 224 -24.02 -19.20 -2.18
CA ASP A 224 -25.03 -18.20 -1.84
C ASP A 224 -25.21 -17.16 -2.97
N ASN A 225 -24.44 -17.28 -4.07
CA ASN A 225 -24.37 -16.33 -5.19
C ASN A 225 -24.01 -14.91 -4.76
N LEU A 226 -23.17 -14.79 -3.73
CA LEU A 226 -22.59 -13.55 -3.24
C LEU A 226 -21.14 -13.42 -3.70
N HIS A 227 -20.66 -12.17 -3.74
CA HIS A 227 -19.24 -11.87 -3.90
C HIS A 227 -18.52 -11.92 -2.54
N ASP A 228 -18.75 -13.02 -1.81
CA ASP A 228 -18.21 -13.37 -0.49
C ASP A 228 -18.06 -14.90 -0.45
N ASP A 229 -17.02 -15.37 0.23
CA ASP A 229 -16.73 -16.78 0.44
C ASP A 229 -15.98 -16.99 1.78
N PRO A 230 -15.91 -18.24 2.29
CA PRO A 230 -15.26 -18.50 3.57
C PRO A 230 -13.78 -18.11 3.60
N VAL A 231 -13.04 -18.31 2.51
CA VAL A 231 -11.60 -18.01 2.43
C VAL A 231 -11.38 -16.50 2.51
N ILE A 232 -12.18 -15.70 1.81
CA ILE A 232 -12.00 -14.24 1.79
C ILE A 232 -12.43 -13.64 3.12
N SER A 233 -13.53 -14.12 3.67
CA SER A 233 -14.01 -13.72 4.99
C SER A 233 -12.99 -14.06 6.08
N LEU A 234 -12.35 -15.23 6.05
CA LEU A 234 -11.28 -15.59 6.98
C LEU A 234 -10.06 -14.65 6.83
N ASN A 235 -9.62 -14.35 5.61
CA ASN A 235 -8.48 -13.47 5.40
C ASN A 235 -8.74 -12.03 5.87
N MET A 236 -9.98 -11.54 5.79
CA MET A 236 -10.38 -10.27 6.38
C MET A 236 -10.51 -10.36 7.91
N PHE A 237 -10.94 -11.52 8.43
CA PHE A 237 -11.22 -11.74 9.84
C PHE A 237 -10.01 -11.57 10.75
N ILE A 238 -8.83 -12.01 10.29
CA ILE A 238 -7.59 -11.91 11.05
C ILE A 238 -7.12 -10.47 11.20
N ASP A 239 -7.46 -9.62 10.24
CA ASP A 239 -7.17 -8.20 10.28
C ASP A 239 -8.16 -7.47 11.20
N ASP A 240 -9.45 -7.56 10.86
CA ASP A 240 -10.52 -7.00 11.68
C ASP A 240 -11.82 -7.79 11.50
N PRO A 241 -12.31 -8.53 12.52
CA PRO A 241 -13.61 -9.20 12.45
C PRO A 241 -14.80 -8.28 12.12
N SER A 242 -14.70 -6.97 12.40
CA SER A 242 -15.74 -5.99 12.06
C SER A 242 -15.88 -5.77 10.55
N SER A 243 -14.81 -6.02 9.79
CA SER A 243 -14.78 -5.86 8.33
C SER A 243 -15.73 -6.80 7.58
N ILE A 244 -16.15 -7.90 8.21
CA ILE A 244 -17.17 -8.82 7.69
C ILE A 244 -18.51 -8.71 8.45
N ARG A 245 -18.66 -7.67 9.29
CA ARG A 245 -19.80 -7.46 10.20
C ARG A 245 -20.09 -8.69 11.06
N TRP A 246 -19.04 -9.34 11.57
CA TRP A 246 -19.14 -10.66 12.18
C TRP A 246 -20.10 -10.70 13.37
N ALA A 247 -20.00 -9.75 14.29
CA ALA A 247 -20.82 -9.74 15.50
C ALA A 247 -22.31 -9.63 15.17
N GLU A 248 -22.66 -8.72 14.25
CA GLU A 248 -24.02 -8.51 13.78
C GLU A 248 -24.55 -9.73 13.03
N ARG A 249 -23.70 -10.39 12.23
CA ARG A 249 -24.07 -11.63 11.54
C ARG A 249 -24.33 -12.77 12.50
N VAL A 250 -23.51 -12.92 13.55
CA VAL A 250 -23.72 -13.95 14.57
C VAL A 250 -25.03 -13.69 15.32
N GLU A 251 -25.25 -12.44 15.75
CA GLU A 251 -26.49 -12.04 16.45
C GLU A 251 -27.74 -12.29 15.60
N ALA A 252 -27.67 -11.98 14.30
CA ALA A 252 -28.78 -12.17 13.36
C ALA A 252 -28.95 -13.62 12.88
N GLY A 253 -28.05 -14.55 13.23
CA GLY A 253 -28.05 -15.91 12.67
C GLY A 253 -27.67 -15.98 11.18
N LEU A 254 -26.91 -15.01 10.70
CA LEU A 254 -26.45 -14.82 9.31
C LEU A 254 -24.93 -15.03 9.16
N ALA A 255 -24.30 -15.72 10.11
CA ALA A 255 -22.88 -16.05 10.10
C ALA A 255 -22.58 -17.37 9.36
N THR A 256 -23.24 -17.59 8.23
CA THR A 256 -22.96 -18.72 7.32
C THR A 256 -22.64 -18.16 5.94
N ILE A 257 -21.67 -18.76 5.24
CA ILE A 257 -21.29 -18.42 3.87
C ILE A 257 -21.09 -19.72 3.10
N ASN A 258 -21.81 -19.90 1.99
CA ASN A 258 -21.74 -21.09 1.14
C ASN A 258 -21.83 -22.38 1.98
N GLY A 259 -22.76 -22.41 2.96
CA GLY A 259 -22.92 -23.54 3.89
C GLY A 259 -21.87 -23.69 4.99
N VAL A 260 -20.82 -22.86 5.03
CA VAL A 260 -19.78 -22.87 6.08
C VAL A 260 -20.15 -21.91 7.20
N SER A 261 -20.15 -22.39 8.44
CA SER A 261 -20.39 -21.56 9.62
C SER A 261 -19.15 -20.73 9.96
N MET A 262 -19.33 -19.43 10.10
CA MET A 262 -18.36 -18.46 10.57
C MET A 262 -18.62 -18.03 12.02
N ALA A 263 -19.47 -18.74 12.78
CA ALA A 263 -19.86 -18.32 14.13
C ALA A 263 -18.78 -18.55 15.20
N ASP A 264 -17.86 -19.50 14.99
CA ASP A 264 -16.79 -19.78 15.95
C ASP A 264 -15.58 -18.86 15.73
N ARG A 265 -15.46 -17.85 16.59
CA ARG A 265 -14.36 -16.86 16.53
C ARG A 265 -12.98 -17.50 16.67
N VAL A 266 -12.82 -18.49 17.55
CA VAL A 266 -11.51 -19.09 17.84
C VAL A 266 -11.05 -19.90 16.64
N ASN A 267 -11.93 -20.75 16.12
CA ASN A 267 -11.67 -21.54 14.93
C ASN A 267 -11.39 -20.64 13.70
N ASN A 268 -12.17 -19.58 13.50
CA ASN A 268 -11.93 -18.64 12.41
C ASN A 268 -10.53 -18.00 12.48
N LEU A 269 -10.07 -17.61 13.67
CA LEU A 269 -8.72 -17.03 13.83
C LEU A 269 -7.62 -18.05 13.56
N GLU A 270 -7.83 -19.33 13.88
CA GLU A 270 -6.88 -20.39 13.58
C GLU A 270 -6.77 -20.64 12.07
N LEU A 271 -7.90 -20.81 11.40
CA LEU A 271 -7.97 -20.99 9.95
C LEU A 271 -7.41 -19.78 9.21
N ALA A 272 -7.72 -18.57 9.65
CA ALA A 272 -7.23 -17.35 9.03
C ALA A 272 -5.71 -17.19 9.16
N ARG A 273 -5.11 -17.58 10.31
CA ARG A 273 -3.64 -17.62 10.45
C ARG A 273 -3.00 -18.59 9.47
N ALA A 274 -3.58 -19.79 9.33
CA ALA A 274 -3.07 -20.78 8.38
C ALA A 274 -3.17 -20.29 6.92
N LEU A 275 -4.28 -19.63 6.57
CA LEU A 275 -4.48 -19.03 5.26
C LEU A 275 -3.44 -17.94 4.95
N VAL A 276 -3.22 -16.99 5.87
CA VAL A 276 -2.23 -15.92 5.70
C VAL A 276 -0.83 -16.51 5.53
N ALA A 277 -0.45 -17.50 6.35
CA ALA A 277 0.85 -18.17 6.25
C ALA A 277 1.04 -18.85 4.89
N PHE A 278 0.02 -19.58 4.40
CA PHE A 278 0.07 -20.18 3.07
C PHE A 278 0.23 -19.13 1.96
N ARG A 279 -0.58 -18.07 1.98
CA ARG A 279 -0.51 -17.00 0.98
C ARG A 279 0.83 -16.27 1.01
N ALA A 280 1.40 -16.07 2.21
CA ALA A 280 2.73 -15.49 2.38
C ALA A 280 3.80 -16.35 1.70
N THR A 281 3.94 -17.63 2.09
CA THR A 281 4.91 -18.55 1.49
C THR A 281 4.73 -18.69 -0.02
N HIS A 282 3.49 -18.81 -0.49
CA HIS A 282 3.22 -18.89 -1.93
C HIS A 282 3.74 -17.65 -2.67
N THR A 283 3.50 -16.47 -2.12
CA THR A 283 3.91 -15.20 -2.73
C THR A 283 5.41 -14.97 -2.62
N VAL A 284 6.04 -15.31 -1.49
CA VAL A 284 7.50 -15.24 -1.32
C VAL A 284 8.22 -16.11 -2.35
N ASN A 285 7.73 -17.32 -2.60
CA ASN A 285 8.29 -18.18 -3.65
C ASN A 285 8.19 -17.54 -5.03
N ALA A 286 7.07 -16.89 -5.35
CA ALA A 286 6.90 -16.19 -6.62
C ALA A 286 7.78 -14.93 -6.72
N ILE A 287 7.93 -14.18 -5.63
CA ILE A 287 8.86 -13.03 -5.55
C ILE A 287 10.28 -13.51 -5.84
N ASN A 288 10.76 -14.53 -5.12
CA ASN A 288 12.11 -15.07 -5.31
C ASN A 288 12.34 -15.54 -6.75
N ALA A 289 11.37 -16.24 -7.34
CA ALA A 289 11.44 -16.66 -8.74
C ALA A 289 11.47 -15.47 -9.71
N ALA A 290 10.72 -14.40 -9.45
CA ALA A 290 10.77 -13.18 -10.26
C ALA A 290 12.12 -12.46 -10.15
N MET A 291 12.74 -12.47 -8.96
CA MET A 291 14.04 -11.82 -8.72
C MET A 291 15.22 -12.59 -9.32
N GLU A 292 15.15 -13.91 -9.45
CA GLU A 292 16.19 -14.71 -10.10
C GLU A 292 16.24 -14.53 -11.63
N ASN A 293 15.16 -14.04 -12.24
CA ASN A 293 15.00 -13.91 -13.69
C ASN A 293 15.12 -12.47 -14.22
N GLY A 294 15.23 -11.47 -13.34
CA GLY A 294 15.34 -10.03 -13.66
C GLY A 294 16.77 -9.53 -13.64
#